data_AF-A0A2A7UH66-F1
#
_entry.id   AF-A0A2A7UH66-F1
#
_cell.length_a   1.000
_cell.length_b   1.000
_cell.length_c   1.000
_cell.angle_alpha   90.00
_cell.angle_beta   90.00
_cell.angle_gamma   90.00
#
_symmetry.space_group_name_H-M   'P 1'
#
loop_
_entity.id
_entity.type
_entity.pdbx_description
1 polymer ?
#
loop_
_entity_poly.entity_id
_entity_poly.type
_entity_poly.pdbx_seq_one_letter_code
_entity_poly.pdbx_strand_id
1 'polypeptide(L)'
;MRKWFLTVGVAGVLVFGTGCSVTPSTPSAPGVTATSAGAPSMTQVQLCETLVSFFRDELRVVDVSWSSSRGPEADVSSGGVCVVLLGEDKTAGWQARRVPNDPDPTEGAEGFVETTEFGHLVWIQRYPDDPVMSARFATRVGDWNAQIRVPQAGVRTTDGILVLDGERTRKIAEFLVDLTRKLSTLPE
;
A
#
# COMPACT_ATOMS: atom_id res chain seq x y z
N MET A 1 32.48 -1.72 55.09
CA MET A 1 33.82 -2.35 55.20
C MET A 1 33.93 -3.44 54.14
N ARG A 2 35.14 -3.74 53.60
CA ARG A 2 35.45 -4.82 52.61
C ARG A 2 34.75 -4.67 51.23
N LYS A 3 35.33 -4.85 50.01
CA LYS A 3 36.58 -5.44 49.44
C LYS A 3 36.73 -6.97 49.63
N TRP A 4 37.03 -7.83 48.64
CA TRP A 4 37.30 -7.77 47.16
C TRP A 4 36.69 -9.07 46.52
N PHE A 5 36.76 -9.49 45.24
CA PHE A 5 37.63 -9.34 44.04
C PHE A 5 36.74 -9.09 42.76
N LEU A 6 37.08 -9.14 41.45
CA LEU A 6 38.09 -9.79 40.55
C LEU A 6 37.89 -11.33 40.35
N THR A 7 38.02 -11.90 39.14
CA THR A 7 39.17 -11.84 38.20
C THR A 7 38.80 -11.94 36.70
N VAL A 8 39.74 -11.57 35.82
CA VAL A 8 39.70 -11.55 34.34
C VAL A 8 39.90 -12.94 33.71
N GLY A 9 39.39 -13.17 32.50
CA GLY A 9 39.79 -14.27 31.62
C GLY A 9 39.95 -13.81 30.16
N VAL A 10 41.20 -13.72 29.67
CA VAL A 10 41.53 -13.44 28.26
C VAL A 10 42.42 -14.57 27.74
N ALA A 11 42.07 -15.13 26.58
CA ALA A 11 42.92 -16.07 25.85
C ALA A 11 42.83 -15.75 24.35
N GLY A 12 43.88 -15.12 23.82
CA GLY A 12 44.05 -14.93 22.38
C GLY A 12 44.95 -16.01 21.79
N VAL A 13 44.76 -16.32 20.50
CA VAL A 13 45.67 -17.19 19.74
C VAL A 13 46.12 -16.43 18.49
N LEU A 14 47.42 -16.13 18.41
CA LEU A 14 48.08 -15.65 17.21
C LEU A 14 48.85 -16.82 16.60
N VAL A 15 48.67 -17.08 15.31
CA VAL A 15 49.51 -17.98 14.52
C VAL A 15 50.04 -17.19 13.34
N PHE A 16 51.36 -16.98 13.29
CA PHE A 16 52.04 -16.48 12.10
C PHE A 16 52.34 -17.65 11.16
N GLY A 17 52.07 -17.48 9.88
CA GLY A 17 52.43 -18.41 8.82
C GLY A 17 52.87 -17.67 7.58
N THR A 18 54.18 -17.57 7.37
CA THR A 18 54.77 -17.09 6.11
C THR A 18 55.12 -18.27 5.21
N GLY A 19 54.73 -18.22 3.94
CA GLY A 19 55.03 -19.27 2.98
C GLY A 19 54.41 -19.02 1.61
N CYS A 20 55.22 -18.63 0.64
CA CYS A 20 54.78 -18.43 -0.74
C CYS A 20 54.88 -19.75 -1.53
N SER A 21 53.95 -20.00 -2.47
CA SER A 21 54.22 -20.09 -3.92
C SER A 21 53.15 -20.86 -4.72
N VAL A 22 53.15 -20.62 -6.03
CA VAL A 22 52.52 -21.40 -7.13
C VAL A 22 50.98 -21.44 -7.20
N THR A 23 50.44 -20.77 -8.22
CA THR A 23 49.08 -20.94 -8.74
C THR A 23 48.96 -22.20 -9.61
N PRO A 24 47.85 -22.95 -9.50
CA PRO A 24 47.28 -23.70 -10.61
C PRO A 24 45.92 -23.12 -11.02
N SER A 25 45.77 -22.78 -12.30
CA SER A 25 44.49 -22.30 -12.85
C SER A 25 43.43 -23.42 -12.86
N THR A 26 42.24 -23.15 -12.33
CA THR A 26 41.04 -23.99 -12.48
C THR A 26 39.87 -23.07 -12.89
N PRO A 27 38.93 -23.50 -13.77
CA PRO A 27 38.13 -22.56 -14.53
C PRO A 27 37.17 -21.69 -13.72
N SER A 28 36.97 -20.46 -14.19
CA SER A 28 35.85 -19.62 -13.77
C SER A 28 34.52 -20.30 -14.11
N ALA A 29 33.85 -20.86 -13.11
CA ALA A 29 32.41 -21.04 -13.21
C ALA A 29 31.79 -19.65 -13.48
N PRO A 30 30.85 -19.50 -14.44
CA PRO A 30 30.20 -18.23 -14.67
C PRO A 30 29.49 -17.82 -13.38
N GLY A 31 29.90 -16.68 -12.81
CA GLY A 31 29.24 -16.13 -11.64
C GLY A 31 27.78 -15.90 -11.99
N VAL A 32 26.88 -16.73 -11.43
CA VAL A 32 25.46 -16.41 -11.40
C VAL A 32 25.36 -15.21 -10.48
N THR A 33 25.43 -14.02 -11.06
CA THR A 33 25.11 -12.78 -10.38
C THR A 33 23.72 -12.97 -9.83
N ALA A 34 23.62 -13.21 -8.53
CA ALA A 34 22.35 -13.28 -7.85
C ALA A 34 21.73 -11.90 -8.01
N THR A 35 20.80 -11.77 -8.96
CA THR A 35 19.92 -10.62 -9.06
C THR A 35 19.22 -10.54 -7.73
N SER A 36 19.68 -9.65 -6.85
CA SER A 36 18.97 -9.30 -5.65
C SER A 36 17.62 -8.79 -6.11
N ALA A 37 16.60 -9.63 -5.96
CA ALA A 37 15.23 -9.21 -6.18
C ALA A 37 14.97 -8.15 -5.12
N GLY A 38 15.03 -6.88 -5.54
CA GLY A 38 14.86 -5.74 -4.65
C GLY A 38 13.58 -5.93 -3.85
N ALA A 39 13.64 -5.68 -2.55
CA ALA A 39 12.47 -5.83 -1.68
C ALA A 39 11.28 -5.07 -2.31
N PRO A 40 10.09 -5.69 -2.37
CA PRO A 40 8.97 -5.11 -3.12
C PRO A 40 8.65 -3.73 -2.55
N SER A 41 8.74 -2.71 -3.40
CA SER A 41 8.47 -1.32 -3.04
C SER A 41 7.28 -0.79 -3.82
N MET A 42 6.74 0.35 -3.37
CA MET A 42 5.77 1.14 -4.13
C MET A 42 6.05 2.61 -3.91
N THR A 43 6.22 3.36 -4.99
CA THR A 43 6.32 4.82 -4.92
C THR A 43 4.93 5.47 -4.97
N GLN A 44 4.85 6.70 -4.48
CA GLN A 44 3.64 7.51 -4.46
C GLN A 44 3.05 7.75 -5.87
N VAL A 45 3.90 7.84 -6.91
CA VAL A 45 3.45 7.87 -8.30
C VAL A 45 2.80 6.54 -8.72
N GLN A 46 3.43 5.40 -8.47
CA GLN A 46 2.88 4.08 -8.81
C GLN A 46 1.53 3.80 -8.11
N LEU A 47 1.39 4.24 -6.86
CA LEU A 47 0.14 4.21 -6.10
C LEU A 47 -0.96 5.04 -6.81
N CYS A 48 -0.65 6.29 -7.16
CA CYS A 48 -1.60 7.17 -7.82
C CYS A 48 -1.96 6.74 -9.25
N GLU A 49 -1.00 6.20 -10.01
CA GLU A 49 -1.24 5.63 -11.35
C GLU A 49 -2.12 4.39 -11.28
N THR A 50 -1.92 3.52 -10.29
CA THR A 50 -2.79 2.35 -10.02
C THR A 50 -4.24 2.79 -9.78
N LEU A 51 -4.44 3.87 -9.03
CA LEU A 51 -5.77 4.48 -8.81
C LEU A 51 -6.36 5.10 -10.08
N VAL A 52 -5.57 5.84 -10.86
CA VAL A 52 -6.03 6.46 -12.12
C VAL A 52 -6.46 5.41 -13.14
N SER A 53 -5.70 4.32 -13.29
CA SER A 53 -6.13 3.18 -14.13
C SER A 53 -7.43 2.56 -13.63
N PHE A 54 -7.59 2.33 -12.32
CA PHE A 54 -8.86 1.80 -11.80
C PHE A 54 -10.07 2.71 -12.13
N PHE A 55 -9.96 4.03 -11.91
CA PHE A 55 -11.05 4.95 -12.24
C PHE A 55 -11.34 5.05 -13.74
N ARG A 56 -10.30 5.02 -14.59
CA ARG A 56 -10.42 5.12 -16.04
C ARG A 56 -10.91 3.83 -16.69
N ASP A 57 -10.39 2.68 -16.26
CA ASP A 57 -10.48 1.43 -17.00
C ASP A 57 -11.63 0.56 -16.45
N GLU A 58 -11.77 0.43 -15.12
CA GLU A 58 -12.80 -0.39 -14.47
C GLU A 58 -14.11 0.36 -14.19
N LEU A 59 -14.01 1.64 -13.81
CA LEU A 59 -15.16 2.53 -13.58
C LEU A 59 -15.49 3.43 -14.78
N ARG A 60 -14.69 3.36 -15.86
CA ARG A 60 -14.90 4.03 -17.15
C ARG A 60 -15.02 5.56 -17.09
N VAL A 61 -14.41 6.20 -16.08
CA VAL A 61 -14.40 7.67 -15.95
C VAL A 61 -13.58 8.29 -17.08
N VAL A 62 -14.12 9.31 -17.74
CA VAL A 62 -13.57 9.86 -18.99
C VAL A 62 -12.38 10.80 -18.74
N ASP A 63 -12.50 11.67 -17.75
CA ASP A 63 -11.44 12.59 -17.33
C ASP A 63 -10.89 12.14 -15.98
N VAL A 64 -9.64 11.65 -15.99
CA VAL A 64 -8.99 11.05 -14.83
C VAL A 64 -7.52 11.43 -14.80
N SER A 65 -7.14 12.17 -13.76
CA SER A 65 -5.75 12.51 -13.41
C SER A 65 -5.55 12.42 -11.89
N TRP A 66 -4.35 12.70 -11.38
CA TRP A 66 -4.05 12.59 -9.95
C TRP A 66 -3.26 13.78 -9.41
N SER A 67 -3.33 13.96 -8.10
CA SER A 67 -2.50 14.87 -7.33
C SER A 67 -2.12 14.21 -5.99
N SER A 68 -0.92 14.54 -5.48
CA SER A 68 -0.46 14.10 -4.16
C SER A 68 0.23 15.27 -3.44
N SER A 69 0.12 15.28 -2.12
CA SER A 69 0.87 16.17 -1.23
C SER A 69 2.28 15.65 -0.92
N ARG A 70 2.61 14.42 -1.32
CA ARG A 70 3.95 13.83 -1.26
C ARG A 70 4.60 13.88 -2.65
N GLY A 71 5.93 13.93 -2.69
CA GLY A 71 6.68 13.82 -3.96
C GLY A 71 6.47 12.45 -4.63
N PRO A 72 6.59 12.35 -5.97
CA PRO A 72 6.26 11.14 -6.72
C PRO A 72 7.09 9.92 -6.29
N GLU A 73 8.39 10.13 -6.04
CA GLU A 73 9.33 9.07 -5.61
C GLU A 73 9.27 8.78 -4.09
N ALA A 74 8.32 9.35 -3.35
CA ALA A 74 8.16 9.02 -1.94
C ALA A 74 7.67 7.57 -1.80
N ASP A 75 8.39 6.78 -1.00
CA ASP A 75 8.01 5.39 -0.73
C ASP A 75 6.74 5.31 0.14
N VAL A 76 5.97 4.23 -0.05
CA VAL A 76 4.64 4.04 0.53
C VAL A 76 4.63 3.08 1.74
N SER A 77 5.73 2.39 2.08
CA SER A 77 5.89 1.37 3.16
C SER A 77 5.16 1.59 4.50
N SER A 78 4.99 2.84 4.95
CA SER A 78 4.31 3.21 6.20
C SER A 78 2.86 3.72 6.01
N GLY A 79 2.46 3.99 4.77
CA GLY A 79 1.20 4.60 4.40
C GLY A 79 1.33 5.51 3.18
N GLY A 80 0.24 5.78 2.49
CA GLY A 80 0.18 6.66 1.32
C GLY A 80 -1.14 7.39 1.22
N VAL A 81 -1.19 8.47 0.42
CA VAL A 81 -2.41 9.24 0.15
C VAL A 81 -2.40 9.68 -1.31
N CYS A 82 -3.54 9.55 -2.00
CA CYS A 82 -3.70 10.06 -3.35
C CYS A 82 -5.08 10.71 -3.54
N VAL A 83 -5.12 11.82 -4.26
CA VAL A 83 -6.35 12.48 -4.68
C VAL A 83 -6.47 12.33 -6.20
N VAL A 84 -7.47 11.58 -6.64
CA VAL A 84 -7.80 11.39 -8.05
C VAL A 84 -8.77 12.50 -8.46
N LEU A 85 -8.46 13.23 -9.52
CA LEU A 85 -9.34 14.25 -10.11
C LEU A 85 -10.22 13.56 -11.16
N LEU A 86 -11.53 13.81 -11.10
CA LEU A 86 -12.56 13.10 -11.87
C LEU A 86 -13.40 14.08 -12.71
N GLY A 87 -12.72 14.98 -13.41
CA GLY A 87 -13.26 16.22 -13.98
C GLY A 87 -12.96 17.45 -13.11
N GLU A 88 -13.52 18.60 -13.51
CA GLU A 88 -13.18 19.92 -12.95
C GLU A 88 -13.57 20.11 -11.45
N ASP A 89 -14.66 19.48 -11.00
CA ASP A 89 -15.27 19.74 -9.68
C ASP A 89 -15.53 18.47 -8.83
N LYS A 90 -14.94 17.34 -9.21
CA LYS A 90 -15.06 16.05 -8.50
C LYS A 90 -13.70 15.44 -8.22
N THR A 91 -13.54 14.92 -7.01
CA THR A 91 -12.34 14.16 -6.62
C THR A 91 -12.73 12.88 -5.89
N ALA A 92 -11.94 11.83 -6.10
CA ALA A 92 -11.90 10.68 -5.20
C ALA A 92 -10.64 10.75 -4.35
N GLY A 93 -10.69 10.24 -3.12
CA GLY A 93 -9.58 10.25 -2.19
C GLY A 93 -9.28 8.86 -1.68
N TRP A 94 -8.04 8.40 -1.85
CA TRP A 94 -7.56 7.15 -1.29
C TRP A 94 -6.52 7.44 -0.19
N GLN A 95 -6.58 6.72 0.91
CA GLN A 95 -5.60 6.78 2.00
C GLN A 95 -5.36 5.38 2.57
N ALA A 96 -4.11 5.06 2.91
CA ALA A 96 -3.81 3.92 3.76
C ALA A 96 -2.70 4.25 4.76
N ARG A 97 -2.73 3.58 5.91
CA ARG A 97 -1.74 3.67 6.98
C ARG A 97 -1.37 2.26 7.44
N ARG A 98 -0.09 2.06 7.76
CA ARG A 98 0.37 0.84 8.43
C ARG A 98 0.27 1.02 9.94
N VAL A 99 -0.62 0.27 10.57
CA VAL A 99 -1.05 0.41 11.96
C VAL A 99 -1.29 -0.96 12.62
N PRO A 100 -0.25 -1.63 13.16
CA PRO A 100 -0.42 -2.88 13.88
C PRO A 100 -1.32 -2.73 15.12
N ASN A 101 -1.24 -1.57 15.80
CA ASN A 101 -1.91 -1.32 17.10
C ASN A 101 -3.27 -0.60 17.00
N ASP A 102 -3.71 -0.24 15.80
CA ASP A 102 -5.02 0.39 15.53
C ASP A 102 -5.75 -0.47 14.48
N PRO A 103 -6.64 -1.39 14.90
CA PRO A 103 -7.29 -2.34 14.01
C PRO A 103 -8.54 -1.79 13.30
N ASP A 104 -8.94 -0.54 13.54
CA ASP A 104 -10.17 0.03 12.97
C ASP A 104 -9.89 0.83 11.68
N PRO A 105 -10.28 0.32 10.50
CA PRO A 105 -10.06 1.05 9.26
C PRO A 105 -11.05 2.20 9.04
N THR A 106 -12.12 2.32 9.84
CA THR A 106 -13.12 3.41 9.72
C THR A 106 -12.69 4.72 10.38
N GLU A 107 -11.71 4.66 11.31
CA GLU A 107 -11.21 5.79 12.12
C GLU A 107 -12.26 6.32 13.12
N GLY A 108 -13.04 5.42 13.74
CA GLY A 108 -14.10 5.72 14.70
C GLY A 108 -15.33 6.41 14.07
N ALA A 109 -15.42 6.42 12.74
CA ALA A 109 -16.48 7.10 12.03
C ALA A 109 -17.79 6.29 12.05
N GLU A 110 -18.86 6.89 12.55
CA GLU A 110 -20.20 6.30 12.55
C GLU A 110 -20.77 6.11 11.13
N GLY A 111 -21.80 5.27 10.99
CA GLY A 111 -22.58 5.13 9.75
C GLY A 111 -21.95 4.25 8.67
N PHE A 112 -20.92 3.47 9.01
CA PHE A 112 -20.44 2.37 8.18
C PHE A 112 -21.24 1.08 8.44
N VAL A 113 -21.51 0.32 7.38
CA VAL A 113 -22.07 -1.04 7.44
C VAL A 113 -20.98 -2.04 7.09
N GLU A 114 -20.72 -2.99 7.97
CA GLU A 114 -19.77 -4.09 7.77
C GLU A 114 -20.36 -5.16 6.83
N THR A 115 -19.58 -5.66 5.88
CA THR A 115 -19.98 -6.75 4.98
C THR A 115 -18.81 -7.61 4.52
N THR A 116 -19.10 -8.86 4.18
CA THR A 116 -18.19 -9.85 3.59
C THR A 116 -18.65 -10.32 2.20
N GLU A 117 -19.65 -9.67 1.61
CA GLU A 117 -20.25 -10.03 0.30
C GLU A 117 -19.20 -10.14 -0.83
N PHE A 118 -18.13 -9.36 -0.76
CA PHE A 118 -17.06 -9.28 -1.76
C PHE A 118 -15.92 -10.28 -1.48
N GLY A 119 -16.21 -11.38 -0.77
CA GLY A 119 -15.24 -12.40 -0.34
C GLY A 119 -14.26 -11.94 0.76
N HIS A 120 -14.28 -10.66 1.11
CA HIS A 120 -13.35 -9.99 2.01
C HIS A 120 -14.10 -8.98 2.90
N LEU A 121 -13.53 -8.69 4.07
CA LEU A 121 -14.14 -7.80 5.05
C LEU A 121 -13.98 -6.33 4.64
N VAL A 122 -15.10 -5.67 4.37
CA VAL A 122 -15.17 -4.28 3.92
C VAL A 122 -16.29 -3.56 4.68
N TRP A 123 -16.00 -2.38 5.17
CA TRP A 123 -16.98 -1.47 5.77
C TRP A 123 -17.38 -0.43 4.72
N ILE A 124 -18.68 -0.24 4.50
CA ILE A 124 -19.20 0.69 3.49
C ILE A 124 -20.17 1.69 4.13
N GLN A 125 -19.89 2.97 3.94
CA GLN A 125 -20.76 4.11 4.28
C GLN A 125 -21.26 4.76 2.99
N ARG A 126 -22.56 5.05 2.94
CA ARG A 126 -23.23 5.73 1.82
C ARG A 126 -24.24 6.74 2.34
N TYR A 127 -24.64 7.65 1.46
CA TYR A 127 -25.67 8.64 1.72
C TYR A 127 -26.61 8.64 0.50
N PRO A 128 -27.51 7.65 0.35
CA PRO A 128 -28.33 7.51 -0.86
C PRO A 128 -29.22 8.73 -1.12
N ASP A 129 -29.61 9.43 -0.06
CA ASP A 129 -30.44 10.65 -0.11
C ASP A 129 -29.62 11.95 -0.25
N ASP A 130 -28.27 11.88 -0.23
CA ASP A 130 -27.36 13.02 -0.40
C ASP A 130 -26.35 12.77 -1.55
N PRO A 131 -26.60 13.29 -2.76
CA PRO A 131 -25.71 13.11 -3.90
C PRO A 131 -24.46 14.00 -3.87
N VAL A 132 -24.33 14.94 -2.91
CA VAL A 132 -23.13 15.76 -2.70
C VAL A 132 -22.11 14.99 -1.88
N MET A 133 -22.57 14.20 -0.91
CA MET A 133 -21.71 13.34 -0.10
C MET A 133 -21.09 12.21 -0.91
N SER A 134 -19.85 11.84 -0.55
CA SER A 134 -19.12 10.71 -1.14
C SER A 134 -19.37 9.44 -0.35
N ALA A 135 -19.51 8.31 -1.05
CA ALA A 135 -19.46 6.99 -0.42
C ALA A 135 -18.03 6.74 0.10
N ARG A 136 -17.93 6.05 1.23
CA ARG A 136 -16.65 5.66 1.84
C ARG A 136 -16.61 4.15 1.97
N PHE A 137 -15.51 3.57 1.54
CA PHE A 137 -15.21 2.15 1.66
C PHE A 137 -13.94 2.04 2.50
N ALA A 138 -13.92 1.15 3.48
CA ALA A 138 -12.79 0.92 4.37
C ALA A 138 -12.49 -0.58 4.50
N THR A 139 -11.22 -0.95 4.67
CA THR A 139 -10.80 -2.35 4.86
C THR A 139 -9.53 -2.43 5.71
N ARG A 140 -9.29 -3.61 6.31
CA ARG A 140 -8.03 -3.96 6.97
C ARG A 140 -7.46 -5.25 6.38
N VAL A 141 -6.16 -5.23 6.04
CA VAL A 141 -5.41 -6.42 5.59
C VAL A 141 -4.06 -6.48 6.33
N GLY A 142 -3.90 -7.48 7.22
CA GLY A 142 -2.73 -7.54 8.10
C GLY A 142 -2.66 -6.32 9.02
N ASP A 143 -1.54 -5.60 8.99
CA ASP A 143 -1.34 -4.34 9.73
C ASP A 143 -1.92 -3.10 9.02
N TRP A 144 -2.47 -3.25 7.82
CA TRP A 144 -2.83 -2.10 6.97
C TRP A 144 -4.30 -1.77 7.04
N ASN A 145 -4.60 -0.51 7.40
CA ASN A 145 -5.93 0.08 7.27
C ASN A 145 -5.95 0.99 6.04
N ALA A 146 -6.97 0.85 5.19
CA ALA A 146 -7.16 1.69 4.02
C ALA A 146 -8.61 2.17 3.86
N GLN A 147 -8.78 3.36 3.29
CA GLN A 147 -10.08 3.88 2.84
C GLN A 147 -9.99 4.41 1.40
N ILE A 148 -11.08 4.25 0.65
CA ILE A 148 -11.34 5.01 -0.59
C ILE A 148 -12.68 5.75 -0.48
N ARG A 149 -12.66 7.02 -0.88
CA ARG A 149 -13.80 7.93 -0.93
C ARG A 149 -14.15 8.19 -2.40
N VAL A 150 -15.40 7.96 -2.78
CA VAL A 150 -15.87 8.05 -4.17
C VAL A 150 -17.14 8.91 -4.23
N PRO A 151 -17.20 9.96 -5.08
CA PRO A 151 -18.42 10.74 -5.27
C PRO A 151 -19.59 9.86 -5.73
N GLN A 152 -20.77 10.05 -5.12
CA GLN A 152 -21.95 9.23 -5.44
C GLN A 152 -22.66 9.68 -6.72
N ALA A 153 -22.38 10.89 -7.22
CA ALA A 153 -22.99 11.48 -8.40
C ALA A 153 -22.04 12.46 -9.14
N GLY A 154 -22.44 12.89 -10.34
CA GLY A 154 -21.83 13.98 -11.11
C GLY A 154 -20.58 13.60 -11.93
N VAL A 155 -19.85 12.56 -11.55
CA VAL A 155 -18.69 12.06 -12.31
C VAL A 155 -19.13 11.50 -13.67
N ARG A 156 -18.42 11.85 -14.75
CA ARG A 156 -18.73 11.41 -16.12
C ARG A 156 -17.97 10.14 -16.50
N THR A 157 -18.70 9.13 -16.96
CA THR A 157 -18.19 7.88 -17.53
C THR A 157 -18.53 7.75 -19.01
N THR A 158 -17.92 6.79 -19.73
CA THR A 158 -18.30 6.48 -21.12
C THR A 158 -19.77 6.11 -21.28
N ASP A 159 -20.37 5.59 -20.22
CA ASP A 159 -21.71 4.99 -20.22
C ASP A 159 -22.78 5.93 -19.62
N GLY A 160 -22.41 7.20 -19.34
CA GLY A 160 -23.26 8.19 -18.69
C GLY A 160 -22.67 8.69 -17.37
N ILE A 161 -23.52 9.09 -16.41
CA ILE A 161 -23.07 9.49 -15.08
C ILE A 161 -22.71 8.26 -14.24
N LEU A 162 -21.66 8.36 -13.43
CA LEU A 162 -21.28 7.33 -12.45
C LEU A 162 -22.41 7.13 -11.43
N VAL A 163 -22.87 5.88 -11.29
CA VAL A 163 -23.83 5.46 -10.28
C VAL A 163 -23.22 4.31 -9.49
N LEU A 164 -23.23 4.36 -8.15
CA LEU A 164 -22.63 3.33 -7.31
C LEU A 164 -23.58 2.12 -7.11
N ASP A 165 -23.97 1.52 -8.23
CA ASP A 165 -24.71 0.25 -8.31
C ASP A 165 -23.91 -0.93 -7.74
N GLY A 166 -24.53 -2.13 -7.70
CA GLY A 166 -23.91 -3.33 -7.13
C GLY A 166 -22.68 -3.87 -7.86
N GLU A 167 -22.48 -3.57 -9.15
CA GLU A 167 -21.27 -3.96 -9.89
C GLU A 167 -20.13 -2.99 -9.56
N ARG A 168 -20.37 -1.69 -9.69
CA ARG A 168 -19.35 -0.66 -9.38
C ARG A 168 -18.97 -0.68 -7.90
N THR A 169 -19.93 -0.97 -7.01
CA THR A 169 -19.69 -1.28 -5.59
C THR A 169 -18.65 -2.38 -5.42
N ARG A 170 -18.87 -3.53 -6.08
CA ARG A 170 -18.01 -4.71 -5.96
C ARG A 170 -16.60 -4.40 -6.45
N LYS A 171 -16.48 -3.78 -7.63
CA LYS A 171 -15.19 -3.32 -8.19
C LYS A 171 -14.41 -2.41 -7.22
N ILE A 172 -15.08 -1.43 -6.58
CA ILE A 172 -14.43 -0.53 -5.60
C ILE A 172 -13.98 -1.30 -4.35
N ALA A 173 -14.80 -2.22 -3.84
CA ALA A 173 -14.49 -3.03 -2.67
C ALA A 173 -13.32 -4.00 -2.93
N GLU A 174 -13.35 -4.72 -4.06
CA GLU A 174 -12.30 -5.64 -4.51
C GLU A 174 -10.98 -4.90 -4.75
N PHE A 175 -11.00 -3.79 -5.51
CA PHE A 175 -9.81 -2.96 -5.74
C PHE A 175 -9.21 -2.41 -4.44
N LEU A 176 -10.05 -1.93 -3.52
CA LEU A 176 -9.59 -1.45 -2.21
C LEU A 176 -8.85 -2.56 -1.45
N VAL A 177 -9.42 -3.77 -1.39
CA VAL A 177 -8.80 -4.90 -0.69
C VAL A 177 -7.52 -5.36 -1.39
N ASP A 178 -7.51 -5.49 -2.71
CA ASP A 178 -6.35 -5.98 -3.47
C ASP A 178 -5.17 -5.01 -3.41
N LEU A 179 -5.41 -3.69 -3.51
CA LEU A 179 -4.39 -2.68 -3.31
C LEU A 179 -3.86 -2.70 -1.86
N THR A 180 -4.75 -2.83 -0.86
CA THR A 180 -4.32 -2.93 0.55
C THR A 180 -3.53 -4.22 0.80
N ARG A 181 -3.89 -5.33 0.16
CA ARG A 181 -3.14 -6.59 0.20
C ARG A 181 -1.75 -6.43 -0.42
N LYS A 182 -1.64 -5.77 -1.57
CA LYS A 182 -0.33 -5.46 -2.19
C LYS A 182 0.55 -4.65 -1.24
N LEU A 183 0.00 -3.64 -0.57
CA LEU A 183 0.70 -2.84 0.44
C LEU A 183 1.12 -3.68 1.67
N SER A 184 0.29 -4.63 2.10
CA SER A 184 0.63 -5.57 3.18
C SER A 184 1.77 -6.55 2.87
N THR A 185 2.29 -6.55 1.63
CA THR A 185 3.50 -7.32 1.24
C THR A 185 4.77 -6.48 1.10
N LEU A 186 4.70 -5.17 1.33
CA LEU A 186 5.87 -4.28 1.37
C LEU A 186 6.65 -4.49 2.68
N PRO A 187 7.98 -4.26 2.70
CA PRO A 187 8.77 -4.22 3.93
C PRO A 187 8.40 -3.01 4.81
N GLU A 188 8.94 -3.02 6.04
CA GLU A 188 9.07 -1.84 6.92
C GLU A 188 10.42 -1.13 6.73
#